data_AF-A0A1Y4RV86-F1
#
_entry.id   AF-A0A1Y4RV86-F1
#
_cell.length_a   1.000
_cell.length_b   1.000
_cell.length_c   1.000
_cell.angle_alpha   90.00
_cell.angle_beta   90.00
_cell.angle_gamma   90.00
#
_symmetry.space_group_name_H-M   'P 1'
#
loop_
_entity.id
_entity.type
_entity.pdbx_description
1 polymer ?
#
loop_
_entity_poly.entity_id
_entity_poly.type
_entity_poly.pdbx_seq_one_letter_code
_entity_poly.pdbx_strand_id
1 'polypeptide(L)'
;MMNRRIFAGAAPGLAAALFLAGCQGAQTTASTSETTGAGTETVIDASGSQVNVTGNGAAANGTVITISQGGNYRLTGTIDDGQLLIQAGDQSEVRLILDGFSISSSDRAAIYADSCETLTIQLEESTENYVGDSRVYDEANPSDDPDAPIFCENSLILEGAGTLEVNGSYQEGIRAKGDLSILSGTYRVEAANDGIKGKDSVVIQDGDLSIQAGGDGIQADNDSDEGKGTVSVSGGSLQISAAEKGIKAVTSLLIEDGTFSIQSEDDAVHSNGDVTVTGGSFTLATGDDGIHGDGQVTITGGTIGITESYEGIEGLSVNISGDADISIVSTDDGINAAGGTDASGTGGRFGGDPFAAEEGAIIRISSGTVAIQAGGDGVDSNGDFYLEGGTLYVESNGRGDGILDYNGTGSITGGTFAGAGTAGMFQYPSGEGNQPALVQYFDSPQAAGSLITVAGADGETLFSWTPAGEYSVFLFSSPDLTNGDTYQLTAGETTADVQAQETIAQTGAGGRGGMGGGMGGGRRPGNGERPADGEWPENGDIPAGGERPENGEIPAGGEQPENGESPAGGKRPEHGQMPPDGEQPENSQTPPDGAGTPGAPGGRGGRGQGGGQPENGESPAETFAETSDAEPLSPS
;
A
#
# COMPACT_ATOMS: atom_id res chain seq x y z
N MET A 1 36.51 -43.48 -27.71
CA MET A 1 37.20 -43.39 -29.01
C MET A 1 36.94 -42.00 -29.59
N MET A 2 38.01 -41.28 -29.97
CA MET A 2 38.12 -40.21 -30.99
C MET A 2 37.06 -39.08 -30.99
N ASN A 3 37.36 -37.80 -31.20
CA ASN A 3 38.59 -37.02 -31.38
C ASN A 3 38.12 -35.55 -31.37
N ARG A 4 38.71 -34.68 -30.54
CA ARG A 4 38.60 -33.23 -30.69
C ARG A 4 39.58 -32.77 -31.78
N ARG A 5 39.10 -32.07 -32.80
CA ARG A 5 39.91 -31.10 -33.57
C ARG A 5 39.06 -29.87 -33.97
N ILE A 6 39.70 -28.74 -33.73
CA ILE A 6 39.35 -27.34 -33.92
C ILE A 6 39.19 -26.99 -35.40
N PHE A 7 38.30 -26.05 -35.74
CA PHE A 7 38.58 -24.99 -36.73
C PHE A 7 37.75 -23.72 -36.42
N ALA A 8 38.44 -22.59 -36.46
CA ALA A 8 37.92 -21.23 -36.38
C ALA A 8 37.27 -20.80 -37.71
N GLY A 9 36.38 -19.79 -37.67
CA GLY A 9 35.94 -19.10 -38.88
C GLY A 9 34.69 -18.24 -38.67
N ALA A 10 34.86 -16.94 -38.89
CA ALA A 10 33.88 -15.86 -38.74
C ALA A 10 32.59 -16.02 -39.57
N ALA A 11 31.51 -15.36 -39.12
CA ALA A 11 30.42 -14.94 -39.98
C ALA A 11 29.82 -13.59 -39.49
N PRO A 12 29.34 -12.74 -40.42
CA PRO A 12 29.02 -11.33 -40.19
C PRO A 12 27.56 -11.11 -39.77
N GLY A 13 27.31 -9.94 -39.18
CA GLY A 13 25.98 -9.43 -38.90
C GLY A 13 25.14 -9.25 -40.16
N LEU A 14 23.86 -9.60 -40.05
CA LEU A 14 22.82 -9.22 -40.99
C LEU A 14 21.63 -8.69 -40.17
N ALA A 15 21.39 -7.40 -40.34
CA ALA A 15 20.28 -6.68 -39.74
C ALA A 15 18.94 -7.18 -40.31
N ALA A 16 17.98 -7.42 -39.42
CA ALA A 16 16.57 -7.47 -39.75
C ALA A 16 15.91 -6.26 -39.06
N ALA A 17 15.58 -5.25 -39.86
CA ALA A 17 14.74 -4.14 -39.45
C ALA A 17 13.29 -4.61 -39.37
N LEU A 18 12.64 -4.40 -38.22
CA LEU A 18 11.19 -4.43 -38.10
C LEU A 18 10.76 -3.10 -37.48
N PHE A 19 9.79 -2.47 -38.13
CA PHE A 19 9.29 -1.13 -37.87
C PHE A 19 8.54 -1.05 -36.53
N LEU A 20 9.03 -0.24 -35.58
CA LEU A 20 8.18 0.49 -34.64
C LEU A 20 8.31 1.98 -34.97
N ALA A 21 7.23 2.55 -35.49
CA ALA A 21 7.08 3.98 -35.68
C ALA A 21 6.23 4.53 -34.53
N GLY A 22 6.77 5.52 -33.82
CA GLY A 22 5.98 6.57 -33.20
C GLY A 22 5.73 6.47 -31.69
N CYS A 23 6.77 6.59 -30.88
CA CYS A 23 6.71 7.36 -29.63
C CYS A 23 8.02 8.14 -29.52
N GLN A 24 7.94 9.46 -29.71
CA GLN A 24 9.06 10.35 -29.47
C GLN A 24 9.20 10.52 -27.96
N GLY A 25 10.00 9.65 -27.34
CA GLY A 25 10.53 9.91 -26.01
C GLY A 25 11.38 11.17 -26.05
N ALA A 26 11.04 12.14 -25.22
CA ALA A 26 11.96 13.22 -24.89
C ALA A 26 13.20 12.58 -24.26
N GLN A 27 14.32 12.61 -24.98
CA GLN A 27 15.62 12.32 -24.38
C GLN A 27 15.91 13.44 -23.39
N THR A 28 15.66 13.19 -22.12
CA THR A 28 16.25 13.98 -21.04
C THR A 28 17.75 13.70 -21.05
N THR A 29 18.50 14.57 -21.72
CA THR A 29 19.95 14.60 -21.58
C THR A 29 20.25 14.83 -20.11
N ALA A 30 20.88 13.85 -19.46
CA ALA A 30 21.52 14.02 -18.17
C ALA A 30 22.60 15.11 -18.32
N SER A 31 22.20 16.36 -18.10
CA SER A 31 23.11 17.44 -17.79
C SER A 31 23.57 17.19 -16.36
N THR A 32 24.75 16.61 -16.23
CA THR A 32 25.56 16.80 -15.02
C THR A 32 25.83 18.30 -14.92
N SER A 33 24.91 19.01 -14.28
CA SER A 33 25.14 20.39 -13.86
C SER A 33 26.24 20.35 -12.83
N GLU A 34 27.48 20.55 -13.28
CA GLU A 34 28.52 21.09 -12.43
C GLU A 34 27.95 22.37 -11.82
N THR A 35 27.63 22.31 -10.52
CA THR A 35 27.17 23.43 -9.71
C THR A 35 28.28 24.46 -9.68
N THR A 36 28.22 25.40 -10.62
CA THR A 36 29.04 26.61 -10.61
C THR A 36 28.44 27.56 -9.57
N GLY A 37 28.71 27.26 -8.30
CA GLY A 37 28.60 28.20 -7.20
C GLY A 37 29.56 29.37 -7.43
N ALA A 38 29.07 30.42 -8.08
CA ALA A 38 29.78 31.69 -8.21
C ALA A 38 28.80 32.87 -8.32
N GLY A 39 27.72 32.84 -7.54
CA GLY A 39 27.01 34.03 -7.08
C GLY A 39 27.54 34.44 -5.70
N THR A 40 27.48 35.73 -5.35
CA THR A 40 27.73 36.13 -3.96
C THR A 40 26.60 35.60 -3.08
N GLU A 41 26.89 34.63 -2.22
CA GLU A 41 25.97 34.14 -1.19
C GLU A 41 25.56 35.29 -0.26
N THR A 42 24.28 35.35 0.09
CA THR A 42 23.82 36.16 1.23
C THR A 42 23.83 35.28 2.47
N VAL A 43 24.56 35.71 3.50
CA VAL A 43 24.71 34.96 4.75
C VAL A 43 23.70 35.48 5.78
N ILE A 44 22.97 34.56 6.39
CA ILE A 44 22.00 34.81 7.45
C ILE A 44 22.45 34.02 8.69
N ASP A 45 22.83 34.75 9.73
CA ASP A 45 23.32 34.18 11.00
C ASP A 45 22.35 34.56 12.12
N ALA A 46 21.75 33.55 12.75
CA ALA A 46 20.74 33.69 13.77
C ALA A 46 21.22 33.25 15.16
N SER A 47 20.88 34.03 16.18
CA SER A 47 21.18 33.74 17.59
C SER A 47 19.99 34.07 18.48
N GLY A 48 19.02 33.16 18.53
CA GLY A 48 17.75 33.33 19.21
C GLY A 48 16.92 34.43 18.55
N SER A 49 16.78 35.58 19.24
CA SER A 49 16.00 36.71 18.73
C SER A 49 16.77 37.68 17.83
N GLN A 50 18.06 37.43 17.58
CA GLN A 50 18.92 38.29 16.77
C GLN A 50 19.26 37.63 15.44
N VAL A 51 19.04 38.34 14.33
CA VAL A 51 19.36 37.87 12.99
C VAL A 51 20.24 38.90 12.27
N ASN A 52 21.39 38.46 11.79
CA ASN A 52 22.32 39.26 11.01
C ASN A 52 22.29 38.83 9.54
N VAL A 53 22.07 39.78 8.64
CA VAL A 53 22.08 39.52 7.19
C VAL A 53 23.27 40.23 6.56
N THR A 54 24.13 39.47 5.88
CA THR A 54 25.29 39.97 5.13
C THR A 54 25.15 39.60 3.65
N GLY A 55 24.81 40.57 2.81
CA GLY A 55 24.55 40.36 1.38
C GLY A 55 23.38 41.20 0.89
N ASN A 56 22.78 40.78 -0.22
CA ASN A 56 21.61 41.45 -0.81
C ASN A 56 20.42 40.47 -0.89
N GLY A 57 19.23 41.00 -1.13
CA GLY A 57 18.05 40.18 -1.41
C GLY A 57 17.39 39.53 -0.20
N ALA A 58 17.89 39.75 1.02
CA ALA A 58 17.21 39.41 2.27
C ALA A 58 17.26 40.57 3.27
N ALA A 59 16.27 40.64 4.13
CA ALA A 59 16.22 41.56 5.26
C ALA A 59 15.58 40.86 6.47
N ALA A 60 16.00 41.23 7.69
CA ALA A 60 15.41 40.75 8.93
C ALA A 60 14.65 41.88 9.63
N ASN A 61 13.46 41.57 10.14
CA ASN A 61 12.70 42.41 11.06
C ASN A 61 12.36 41.60 12.31
N GLY A 62 13.20 41.71 13.34
CA GLY A 62 13.15 40.80 14.48
C GLY A 62 13.55 39.38 14.05
N THR A 63 12.69 38.41 14.37
CA THR A 63 12.85 36.98 14.02
C THR A 63 12.18 36.61 12.68
N VAL A 64 11.64 37.59 11.96
CA VAL A 64 11.10 37.38 10.61
C VAL A 64 12.17 37.79 9.58
N ILE A 65 12.61 36.82 8.79
CA ILE A 65 13.50 37.01 7.65
C ILE A 65 12.64 37.04 6.38
N THR A 66 12.82 38.07 5.55
CA THR A 66 12.18 38.15 4.23
C THR A 66 13.23 38.09 3.14
N ILE A 67 13.18 37.06 2.30
CA ILE A 67 13.94 36.93 1.06
C ILE A 67 13.10 37.53 -0.07
N SER A 68 13.60 38.56 -0.75
CA SER A 68 12.83 39.32 -1.74
C SER A 68 13.43 39.27 -3.16
N GLN A 69 14.44 38.44 -3.39
CA GLN A 69 15.13 38.28 -4.67
C GLN A 69 15.52 36.81 -4.85
N GLY A 70 15.61 36.34 -6.10
CA GLY A 70 16.22 35.04 -6.38
C GLY A 70 17.70 35.03 -6.02
N GLY A 71 18.23 33.87 -5.59
CA GLY A 71 19.63 33.72 -5.22
C GLY A 71 19.90 32.66 -4.15
N ASN A 72 21.14 32.64 -3.68
CA ASN A 72 21.64 31.68 -2.70
C ASN A 72 21.76 32.32 -1.31
N TYR A 73 21.20 31.67 -0.31
CA TYR A 73 21.14 32.13 1.07
C TYR A 73 21.69 31.05 1.99
N ARG A 74 22.81 31.32 2.66
CA ARG A 74 23.38 30.39 3.66
C ARG A 74 22.85 30.77 5.03
N LEU A 75 22.23 29.82 5.72
CA LEU A 75 21.59 30.01 7.02
C LEU A 75 22.32 29.21 8.09
N THR A 76 22.58 29.83 9.23
CA THR A 76 23.26 29.23 10.39
C THR A 76 22.60 29.69 11.69
N GLY A 77 22.67 28.88 12.73
CA GLY A 77 22.22 29.24 14.07
C GLY A 77 20.71 29.03 14.30
N THR A 78 20.15 29.65 15.33
CA THR A 78 18.81 29.28 15.85
C THR A 78 17.85 30.46 15.94
N ILE A 79 16.59 30.24 15.57
CA ILE A 79 15.45 31.14 15.81
C ILE A 79 14.36 30.36 16.55
N ASP A 80 14.10 30.71 17.81
CA ASP A 80 13.16 29.98 18.67
C ASP A 80 11.68 30.17 18.30
N ASP A 81 11.34 31.33 17.73
CA ASP A 81 9.98 31.68 17.29
C ASP A 81 10.07 32.76 16.21
N GLY A 82 9.88 32.37 14.95
CA GLY A 82 10.04 33.26 13.82
C GLY A 82 9.60 32.65 12.50
N GLN A 83 9.98 33.30 11.40
CA GLN A 83 9.66 32.83 10.05
C GLN A 83 10.71 33.27 9.05
N LEU A 84 11.01 32.37 8.12
CA LEU A 84 11.69 32.65 6.87
C LEU A 84 10.64 32.73 5.75
N LEU A 85 10.34 33.94 5.31
CA LEU A 85 9.36 34.25 4.26
C LEU A 85 10.09 34.51 2.94
N ILE A 86 9.77 33.75 1.90
CA ILE A 86 10.32 33.93 0.55
C ILE A 86 9.27 34.58 -0.36
N GLN A 87 9.59 35.79 -0.80
CA GLN A 87 8.82 36.64 -1.70
C GLN A 87 9.69 37.18 -2.83
N ALA A 88 10.35 36.26 -3.56
CA ALA A 88 11.29 36.55 -4.64
C ALA A 88 10.59 36.76 -6.00
N GLY A 89 9.30 36.44 -6.10
CA GLY A 89 8.49 36.50 -7.32
C GLY A 89 8.50 35.18 -8.10
N ASP A 90 7.40 34.89 -8.80
CA ASP A 90 7.07 33.57 -9.37
C ASP A 90 7.98 33.06 -10.50
N GLN A 91 9.02 33.80 -10.85
CA GLN A 91 10.00 33.48 -11.90
C GLN A 91 11.44 33.45 -11.34
N SER A 92 11.56 33.49 -10.02
CA SER A 92 12.85 33.52 -9.32
C SER A 92 13.11 32.16 -8.68
N GLU A 93 14.31 31.64 -8.85
CA GLU A 93 14.81 30.50 -8.09
C GLU A 93 15.46 30.97 -6.78
N VAL A 94 15.16 30.30 -5.68
CA VAL A 94 15.73 30.58 -4.36
C VAL A 94 16.35 29.31 -3.80
N ARG A 95 17.60 29.40 -3.35
CA ARG A 95 18.31 28.30 -2.69
C ARG A 95 18.63 28.67 -1.26
N LEU A 96 18.14 27.86 -0.33
CA LEU A 96 18.49 27.89 1.09
C LEU A 96 19.54 26.83 1.35
N ILE A 97 20.72 27.24 1.82
CA ILE A 97 21.78 26.33 2.26
C ILE A 97 21.71 26.30 3.79
N LEU A 98 21.15 25.22 4.34
CA LEU A 98 21.03 25.03 5.77
C LEU A 98 22.32 24.42 6.32
N ASP A 99 23.03 25.20 7.13
CA ASP A 99 24.37 24.92 7.64
C ASP A 99 24.35 24.99 9.17
N GLY A 100 23.64 24.03 9.78
CA GLY A 100 23.37 24.04 11.22
C GLY A 100 22.34 25.10 11.60
N PHE A 101 21.26 25.19 10.83
CA PHE A 101 20.17 26.14 11.05
C PHE A 101 18.95 25.49 11.69
N SER A 102 18.39 26.13 12.72
CA SER A 102 17.18 25.69 13.40
C SER A 102 16.17 26.83 13.49
N ILE A 103 14.93 26.58 13.09
CA ILE A 103 13.84 27.54 13.22
C ILE A 103 12.56 26.87 13.71
N SER A 104 11.93 27.49 14.70
CA SER A 104 10.61 27.14 15.20
C SER A 104 9.64 28.30 15.01
N SER A 105 8.34 27.99 14.96
CA SER A 105 7.28 28.97 14.83
C SER A 105 6.03 28.56 15.61
N SER A 106 5.50 29.45 16.44
CA SER A 106 4.32 29.15 17.26
C SER A 106 2.98 29.45 16.59
N ASP A 107 2.96 30.28 15.54
CA ASP A 107 1.72 30.84 14.97
C ASP A 107 1.65 30.83 13.43
N ARG A 108 2.70 30.35 12.74
CA ARG A 108 2.81 30.34 11.27
C ARG A 108 3.70 29.20 10.75
N ALA A 109 3.78 29.03 9.44
CA ALA A 109 4.82 28.22 8.81
C ALA A 109 6.21 28.83 9.07
N ALA A 110 7.17 28.00 9.51
CA ALA A 110 8.52 28.42 9.85
C ALA A 110 9.33 28.79 8.61
N ILE A 111 9.22 28.01 7.52
CA ILE A 111 9.70 28.36 6.18
C ILE A 111 8.49 28.43 5.27
N TYR A 112 8.21 29.62 4.74
CA TYR A 112 7.10 29.87 3.83
C TYR A 112 7.58 30.50 2.52
N ALA A 113 7.53 29.72 1.45
CA ALA A 113 7.74 30.20 0.08
C ALA A 113 6.42 30.62 -0.58
N ASP A 114 6.07 31.88 -0.34
CA ASP A 114 4.90 32.57 -0.88
C ASP A 114 5.05 32.89 -2.37
N SER A 115 6.24 33.29 -2.82
CA SER A 115 6.51 33.46 -4.26
C SER A 115 7.98 33.22 -4.62
N CYS A 116 8.20 32.12 -5.34
CA CYS A 116 9.40 31.76 -6.11
C CYS A 116 8.99 30.68 -7.12
N GLU A 117 9.67 30.58 -8.26
CA GLU A 117 9.42 29.50 -9.23
C GLU A 117 9.78 28.14 -8.63
N THR A 118 10.93 28.07 -7.96
CA THR A 118 11.41 26.87 -7.29
C THR A 118 12.18 27.26 -6.04
N LEU A 119 11.86 26.59 -4.94
CA LEU A 119 12.63 26.61 -3.71
C LEU A 119 13.55 25.38 -3.69
N THR A 120 14.86 25.57 -3.54
CA THR A 120 15.79 24.50 -3.20
C THR A 120 16.23 24.63 -1.76
N ILE A 121 16.10 23.57 -0.97
CA ILE A 121 16.70 23.45 0.36
C ILE A 121 17.88 22.46 0.22
N GLN A 122 19.08 22.99 0.39
CA GLN A 122 20.32 22.24 0.39
C GLN A 122 20.83 22.05 1.83
N LEU A 123 21.03 20.80 2.24
CA LEU A 123 21.57 20.43 3.54
C LEU A 123 23.10 20.34 3.47
N GLU A 124 23.80 21.22 4.18
CA GLU A 124 25.26 21.20 4.25
C GLU A 124 25.75 19.91 4.93
N GLU A 125 26.82 19.32 4.38
CA GLU A 125 27.35 18.05 4.86
C GLU A 125 27.70 18.10 6.35
N SER A 126 27.39 17.02 7.07
CA SER A 126 27.68 16.89 8.52
C SER A 126 27.03 17.97 9.41
N THR A 127 25.92 18.57 8.95
CA THR A 127 25.11 19.50 9.75
C THR A 127 23.75 18.90 10.09
N GLU A 128 23.24 19.25 11.27
CA GLU A 128 21.87 18.96 11.69
C GLU A 128 21.07 20.26 11.64
N ASN A 129 19.93 20.22 10.97
CA ASN A 129 19.04 21.35 10.77
C ASN A 129 17.65 20.98 11.32
N TYR A 130 16.91 22.00 11.77
CA TYR A 130 15.58 21.79 12.34
C TYR A 130 14.59 22.83 11.79
N VAL A 131 13.41 22.38 11.39
CA VAL A 131 12.30 23.26 11.03
C VAL A 131 11.02 22.74 11.65
N GLY A 132 10.39 23.51 12.52
CA GLY A 132 9.15 23.07 13.14
C GLY A 132 8.15 24.17 13.36
N ASP A 133 6.90 23.77 13.54
CA ASP A 133 5.88 24.63 14.11
C ASP A 133 5.24 23.98 15.34
N SER A 134 4.59 24.79 16.15
CA SER A 134 3.79 24.33 17.30
C SER A 134 2.34 24.81 17.20
N ARG A 135 1.86 25.01 15.97
CA ARG A 135 0.47 25.42 15.72
C ARG A 135 -0.46 24.25 16.04
N VAL A 136 -1.72 24.56 16.30
CA VAL A 136 -2.74 23.55 16.58
C VAL A 136 -3.85 23.71 15.55
N TYR A 137 -4.23 22.62 14.90
CA TYR A 137 -5.35 22.61 13.96
C TYR A 137 -6.67 22.93 14.67
N ASP A 138 -7.43 23.89 14.14
CA ASP A 138 -8.77 24.24 14.61
C ASP A 138 -9.81 23.66 13.66
N GLU A 139 -10.31 22.46 13.96
CA GLU A 139 -11.36 21.79 13.18
C GLU A 139 -12.62 22.65 12.99
N ALA A 140 -12.92 23.56 13.92
CA ALA A 140 -14.09 24.42 13.81
C ALA A 140 -13.89 25.58 12.82
N ASN A 141 -12.63 25.94 12.55
CA ASN A 141 -12.24 27.02 11.65
C ASN A 141 -11.00 26.59 10.85
N PRO A 142 -11.15 25.62 9.91
CA PRO A 142 -10.02 25.16 9.13
C PRO A 142 -9.44 26.34 8.34
N SER A 143 -8.12 26.49 8.41
CA SER A 143 -7.35 27.33 7.50
C SER A 143 -6.56 26.42 6.59
N ASP A 144 -6.74 26.58 5.28
CA ASP A 144 -6.15 25.69 4.29
C ASP A 144 -4.63 25.91 4.19
N ASP A 145 -4.17 27.16 4.00
CA ASP A 145 -2.75 27.43 3.76
C ASP A 145 -2.21 28.59 4.61
N PRO A 146 -0.91 28.57 4.99
CA PRO A 146 0.01 27.44 4.87
C PRO A 146 -0.25 26.35 5.92
N ASP A 147 -0.31 25.09 5.50
CA ASP A 147 -0.63 23.91 6.34
C ASP A 147 0.59 23.17 6.93
N ALA A 148 1.81 23.58 6.61
CA ALA A 148 3.04 22.89 7.00
C ALA A 148 4.11 23.84 7.57
N PRO A 149 5.07 23.36 8.39
CA PRO A 149 6.19 24.18 8.86
C PRO A 149 7.14 24.53 7.72
N ILE A 150 7.26 23.68 6.70
CA ILE A 150 7.87 23.97 5.40
C ILE A 150 6.77 23.96 4.36
N PHE A 151 6.40 25.13 3.86
CA PHE A 151 5.34 25.28 2.87
C PHE A 151 5.81 26.08 1.66
N CYS A 152 5.60 25.53 0.46
CA CYS A 152 5.94 26.17 -0.81
C CYS A 152 4.72 26.23 -1.74
N GLU A 153 4.39 27.43 -2.23
CA GLU A 153 3.30 27.64 -3.19
C GLU A 153 3.60 27.09 -4.60
N ASN A 154 4.86 26.71 -4.88
CA ASN A 154 5.28 26.14 -6.16
C ASN A 154 6.12 24.86 -5.90
N SER A 155 7.16 24.63 -6.72
CA SER A 155 7.98 23.42 -6.63
C SER A 155 9.09 23.54 -5.58
N LEU A 156 9.35 22.42 -4.91
CA LEU A 156 10.33 22.28 -3.84
C LEU A 156 11.34 21.19 -4.20
N ILE A 157 12.63 21.50 -4.07
CA ILE A 157 13.73 20.55 -4.21
C ILE A 157 14.46 20.43 -2.87
N LEU A 158 14.64 19.21 -2.39
CA LEU A 158 15.42 18.88 -1.21
C LEU A 158 16.67 18.09 -1.63
N GLU A 159 17.84 18.54 -1.22
CA GLU A 159 19.12 17.91 -1.60
C GLU A 159 20.22 18.15 -0.56
N GLY A 160 21.35 17.49 -0.72
CA GLY A 160 22.53 17.67 0.13
C GLY A 160 22.82 16.46 1.00
N ALA A 161 23.87 16.56 1.82
CA ALA A 161 24.37 15.43 2.62
C ALA A 161 24.18 15.62 4.14
N GLY A 162 23.55 16.72 4.55
CA GLY A 162 23.17 16.97 5.95
C GLY A 162 21.88 16.28 6.37
N THR A 163 21.47 16.55 7.60
CA THR A 163 20.21 16.08 8.19
C THR A 163 19.25 17.24 8.38
N LEU A 164 17.97 17.01 8.11
CA LEU A 164 16.87 17.92 8.42
C LEU A 164 15.81 17.20 9.25
N GLU A 165 15.59 17.68 10.47
CA GLU A 165 14.46 17.31 11.30
C GLU A 165 13.30 18.29 11.07
N VAL A 166 12.10 17.75 10.86
CA VAL A 166 10.88 18.51 10.62
C VAL A 166 9.80 18.10 11.59
N ASN A 167 9.18 19.07 12.26
CA ASN A 167 8.03 18.85 13.13
C ASN A 167 6.83 19.68 12.66
N GLY A 168 5.88 19.04 11.98
CA GLY A 168 4.62 19.61 11.54
C GLY A 168 3.49 19.35 12.54
N SER A 169 3.38 20.19 13.57
CA SER A 169 2.32 20.05 14.58
C SER A 169 0.93 20.51 14.10
N TYR A 170 0.86 21.35 13.05
CA TYR A 170 -0.42 21.83 12.51
C TYR A 170 -1.14 20.74 11.71
N GLN A 171 -0.58 20.34 10.57
CA GLN A 171 -1.09 19.30 9.67
C GLN A 171 0.12 18.60 9.02
N GLU A 172 0.60 19.10 7.89
CA GLU A 172 1.60 18.39 7.09
C GLU A 172 3.03 18.66 7.60
N GLY A 173 3.98 17.78 7.29
CA GLY A 173 5.40 18.00 7.58
C GLY A 173 6.08 18.89 6.54
N ILE A 174 6.13 18.45 5.28
CA ILE A 174 6.73 19.19 4.16
C ILE A 174 5.72 19.29 3.03
N ARG A 175 5.35 20.52 2.64
CA ARG A 175 4.34 20.78 1.61
C ARG A 175 4.89 21.58 0.43
N ALA A 176 4.60 21.11 -0.78
CA ALA A 176 4.74 21.87 -2.02
C ALA A 176 3.43 21.82 -2.83
N LYS A 177 2.88 22.96 -3.24
CA LYS A 177 1.69 23.02 -4.12
C LYS A 177 2.02 22.76 -5.59
N GLY A 178 3.30 22.65 -5.94
CA GLY A 178 3.78 22.12 -7.21
C GLY A 178 4.40 20.73 -7.05
N ASP A 179 5.52 20.50 -7.75
CA ASP A 179 6.29 19.26 -7.66
C ASP A 179 7.22 19.28 -6.44
N LEU A 180 7.35 18.16 -5.73
CA LEU A 180 8.29 17.98 -4.62
C LEU A 180 9.34 16.94 -5.03
N SER A 181 10.61 17.32 -5.09
CA SER A 181 11.71 16.42 -5.43
C SER A 181 12.69 16.27 -4.26
N ILE A 182 13.02 15.04 -3.91
CA ILE A 182 14.05 14.67 -2.94
C ILE A 182 15.18 13.99 -3.71
N LEU A 183 16.32 14.68 -3.80
CA LEU A 183 17.46 14.19 -4.57
C LEU A 183 18.47 13.42 -3.71
N SER A 184 18.58 13.81 -2.44
CA SER A 184 19.51 13.24 -1.44
C SER A 184 19.25 13.87 -0.06
N GLY A 185 19.91 13.33 0.97
CA GLY A 185 19.91 13.88 2.32
C GLY A 185 19.28 12.93 3.34
N THR A 186 19.32 13.32 4.61
CA THR A 186 18.62 12.60 5.68
C THR A 186 17.47 13.45 6.20
N TYR A 187 16.25 12.93 6.17
CA TYR A 187 15.03 13.64 6.59
C TYR A 187 14.33 12.87 7.70
N ARG A 188 14.09 13.54 8.82
CA ARG A 188 13.30 13.00 9.95
C ARG A 188 12.06 13.85 10.08
N VAL A 189 10.90 13.31 9.73
CA VAL A 189 9.65 14.07 9.63
C VAL A 189 8.64 13.49 10.61
N GLU A 190 8.14 14.33 11.51
CA GLU A 190 6.96 14.06 12.32
C GLU A 190 5.86 15.04 11.90
N ALA A 191 4.70 14.53 11.50
CA ALA A 191 3.57 15.32 11.02
C ALA A 191 2.27 14.89 11.70
N ALA A 192 1.43 15.86 12.05
CA ALA A 192 0.09 15.60 12.61
C ALA A 192 -0.88 15.00 11.59
N ASN A 193 -0.63 15.25 10.30
CA ASN A 193 -1.31 14.67 9.16
C ASN A 193 -0.26 14.08 8.20
N ASP A 194 -0.16 14.54 6.95
CA ASP A 194 0.71 13.92 5.95
C ASP A 194 2.19 14.27 6.17
N GLY A 195 3.08 13.29 6.04
CA GLY A 195 4.51 13.49 6.21
C GLY A 195 5.09 14.43 5.14
N ILE A 196 5.08 13.98 3.90
CA ILE A 196 5.61 14.71 2.74
C ILE A 196 4.56 14.76 1.64
N LYS A 197 4.19 15.98 1.22
CA LYS A 197 3.07 16.21 0.30
C LYS A 197 3.43 17.15 -0.84
N GLY A 198 3.56 16.61 -2.05
CA GLY A 198 3.67 17.39 -3.29
C GLY A 198 2.34 17.34 -4.03
N LYS A 199 1.74 18.48 -4.40
CA LYS A 199 0.42 18.45 -5.05
C LYS A 199 0.49 17.73 -6.39
N ASP A 200 1.44 18.13 -7.21
CA ASP A 200 1.58 17.67 -8.58
C ASP A 200 2.35 16.36 -8.69
N SER A 201 3.42 16.23 -7.92
CA SER A 201 4.19 14.99 -7.84
C SER A 201 5.07 14.95 -6.59
N VAL A 202 5.43 13.75 -6.18
CA VAL A 202 6.58 13.50 -5.29
C VAL A 202 7.58 12.61 -6.02
N VAL A 203 8.82 13.08 -6.14
CA VAL A 203 9.92 12.37 -6.79
C VAL A 203 11.03 12.15 -5.79
N ILE A 204 11.39 10.90 -5.52
CA ILE A 204 12.49 10.52 -4.62
C ILE A 204 13.56 9.81 -5.44
N GLN A 205 14.72 10.44 -5.61
CA GLN A 205 15.83 9.81 -6.32
C GLN A 205 16.73 9.00 -5.38
N ASP A 206 17.01 9.55 -4.21
CA ASP A 206 17.83 8.93 -3.15
C ASP A 206 17.61 9.68 -1.82
N GLY A 207 18.12 9.13 -0.71
CA GLY A 207 18.05 9.73 0.62
C GLY A 207 17.75 8.71 1.72
N ASP A 208 17.86 9.14 2.98
CA ASP A 208 17.44 8.37 4.17
C ASP A 208 16.29 9.11 4.85
N LEU A 209 15.07 8.56 4.72
CA LEU A 209 13.83 9.18 5.14
C LEU A 209 13.23 8.37 6.30
N SER A 210 12.99 9.03 7.43
CA SER A 210 12.23 8.49 8.56
C SER A 210 11.01 9.38 8.78
N ILE A 211 9.82 8.83 8.56
CA ILE A 211 8.55 9.57 8.54
C ILE A 211 7.60 8.95 9.56
N GLN A 212 7.05 9.78 10.44
CA GLN A 212 5.90 9.48 11.30
C GLN A 212 4.78 10.45 10.94
N ALA A 213 3.68 9.94 10.40
CA ALA A 213 2.57 10.72 9.89
C ALA A 213 1.25 10.32 10.58
N GLY A 214 0.47 11.30 10.99
CA GLY A 214 -0.91 11.09 11.45
C GLY A 214 -1.92 10.92 10.30
N GLY A 215 -1.49 11.13 9.06
CA GLY A 215 -2.20 10.81 7.81
C GLY A 215 -1.34 9.89 6.95
N ASP A 216 -1.17 10.24 5.68
CA ASP A 216 -0.31 9.50 4.75
C ASP A 216 1.18 9.79 4.99
N GLY A 217 2.05 8.80 4.80
CA GLY A 217 3.50 9.01 4.88
C GLY A 217 3.99 9.96 3.78
N ILE A 218 3.71 9.61 2.52
CA ILE A 218 4.04 10.39 1.33
C ILE A 218 2.81 10.46 0.43
N GLN A 219 2.44 11.66 -0.03
CA GLN A 219 1.25 11.84 -0.85
C GLN A 219 1.48 12.77 -2.06
N ALA A 220 0.91 12.39 -3.21
CA ALA A 220 0.63 13.30 -4.32
C ALA A 220 -0.86 13.32 -4.69
N ASP A 221 -1.48 14.50 -4.62
CA ASP A 221 -2.95 14.64 -4.53
C ASP A 221 -3.61 15.45 -5.66
N ASN A 222 -2.93 15.76 -6.78
CA ASN A 222 -3.58 16.41 -7.93
C ASN A 222 -4.37 15.40 -8.76
N ASP A 223 -5.70 15.47 -8.67
CA ASP A 223 -6.68 14.63 -9.37
C ASP A 223 -7.26 15.31 -10.64
N SER A 224 -6.82 16.53 -10.93
CA SER A 224 -7.49 17.42 -11.88
C SER A 224 -6.68 17.71 -13.15
N ASP A 225 -5.35 17.74 -13.03
CA ASP A 225 -4.44 18.01 -14.13
C ASP A 225 -3.86 16.73 -14.73
N GLU A 226 -3.89 16.63 -16.06
CA GLU A 226 -3.38 15.48 -16.79
C GLU A 226 -1.88 15.24 -16.51
N GLY A 227 -1.53 14.04 -16.06
CA GLY A 227 -0.16 13.64 -15.77
C GLY A 227 0.40 14.15 -14.43
N LYS A 228 -0.44 14.72 -13.56
CA LYS A 228 -0.10 15.09 -12.18
C LYS A 228 -0.71 14.10 -11.18
N GLY A 229 -0.42 14.26 -9.89
CA GLY A 229 -0.85 13.34 -8.82
C GLY A 229 0.00 12.07 -8.75
N THR A 230 1.27 12.15 -9.15
CA THR A 230 2.16 10.97 -9.28
C THR A 230 3.18 10.88 -8.16
N VAL A 231 3.56 9.65 -7.79
CA VAL A 231 4.72 9.41 -6.92
C VAL A 231 5.71 8.52 -7.67
N SER A 232 7.00 8.89 -7.64
CA SER A 232 8.08 8.08 -8.21
C SER A 232 9.26 7.96 -7.26
N VAL A 233 9.76 6.74 -7.08
CA VAL A 233 10.91 6.44 -6.22
C VAL A 233 11.96 5.65 -7.01
N SER A 234 13.12 6.25 -7.23
CA SER A 234 14.24 5.63 -7.94
C SER A 234 15.29 5.01 -7.01
N GLY A 235 15.21 5.25 -5.70
CA GLY A 235 16.17 4.78 -4.71
C GLY A 235 15.95 5.38 -3.32
N GLY A 236 16.90 5.14 -2.42
CA GLY A 236 16.88 5.60 -1.02
C GLY A 236 16.46 4.54 0.00
N SER A 237 16.49 4.93 1.28
CA SER A 237 16.02 4.18 2.45
C SER A 237 14.82 4.92 3.04
N LEU A 238 13.66 4.28 3.08
CA LEU A 238 12.40 4.87 3.54
C LEU A 238 11.84 4.03 4.69
N GLN A 239 11.80 4.62 5.88
CA GLN A 239 11.13 4.09 7.07
C GLN A 239 9.90 4.94 7.34
N ILE A 240 8.71 4.37 7.16
CA ILE A 240 7.45 5.11 7.23
C ILE A 240 6.55 4.44 8.26
N SER A 241 6.02 5.25 9.19
CA SER A 241 4.89 4.92 10.04
C SER A 241 3.78 5.93 9.75
N ALA A 242 2.65 5.45 9.23
CA ALA A 242 1.51 6.28 8.82
C ALA A 242 0.24 5.77 9.49
N ALA A 243 -0.68 6.68 9.84
CA ALA A 243 -2.00 6.30 10.34
C ALA A 243 -3.04 6.10 9.23
N GLU A 244 -2.71 6.51 8.00
CA GLU A 244 -3.43 6.11 6.79
C GLU A 244 -2.48 5.27 5.91
N LYS A 245 -2.16 5.74 4.70
CA LYS A 245 -1.37 4.98 3.74
C LYS A 245 0.11 5.31 3.84
N GLY A 246 0.97 4.33 3.57
CA GLY A 246 2.41 4.55 3.55
C GLY A 246 2.83 5.53 2.44
N ILE A 247 2.51 5.18 1.20
CA ILE A 247 2.74 6.01 0.01
C ILE A 247 1.46 6.03 -0.84
N LYS A 248 0.93 7.22 -1.10
CA LYS A 248 -0.31 7.44 -1.87
C LYS A 248 -0.08 8.31 -3.09
N ALA A 249 -0.47 7.82 -4.25
CA ALA A 249 -0.57 8.61 -5.48
C ALA A 249 -1.99 8.60 -6.03
N VAL A 250 -2.50 9.74 -6.45
CA VAL A 250 -3.84 9.80 -7.04
C VAL A 250 -3.90 9.24 -8.47
N THR A 251 -2.81 9.27 -9.24
CA THR A 251 -2.85 8.83 -10.65
C THR A 251 -1.93 7.65 -10.98
N SER A 252 -0.68 7.69 -10.52
CA SER A 252 0.21 6.54 -10.64
C SER A 252 1.35 6.58 -9.64
N LEU A 253 1.79 5.38 -9.26
CA LEU A 253 2.89 5.16 -8.34
C LEU A 253 3.94 4.26 -9.02
N LEU A 254 5.16 4.76 -9.17
CA LEU A 254 6.30 4.03 -9.73
C LEU A 254 7.41 3.83 -8.69
N ILE A 255 7.81 2.59 -8.46
CA ILE A 255 8.99 2.26 -7.67
C ILE A 255 10.00 1.52 -8.55
N GLU A 256 11.15 2.13 -8.75
CA GLU A 256 12.26 1.55 -9.52
C GLU A 256 13.27 0.82 -8.65
N ASP A 257 13.60 1.37 -7.49
CA ASP A 257 14.51 0.77 -6.51
C ASP A 257 14.33 1.43 -5.12
N GLY A 258 15.06 0.96 -4.12
CA GLY A 258 15.07 1.50 -2.76
C GLY A 258 14.90 0.41 -1.69
N THR A 259 15.01 0.82 -0.42
CA THR A 259 14.67 -0.03 0.74
C THR A 259 13.50 0.58 1.49
N PHE A 260 12.43 -0.18 1.68
CA PHE A 260 11.17 0.27 2.25
C PHE A 260 10.82 -0.55 3.49
N SER A 261 10.63 0.12 4.61
CA SER A 261 10.06 -0.44 5.84
C SER A 261 8.83 0.39 6.18
N ILE A 262 7.65 -0.12 5.86
CA ILE A 262 6.39 0.63 5.96
C ILE A 262 5.46 -0.04 6.95
N GLN A 263 4.98 0.75 7.91
CA GLN A 263 3.89 0.41 8.82
C GLN A 263 2.75 1.41 8.60
N SER A 264 1.57 0.90 8.25
CA SER A 264 0.38 1.72 7.95
C SER A 264 -0.87 1.08 8.54
N GLU A 265 -1.90 1.88 8.84
CA GLU A 265 -3.20 1.33 9.26
C GLU A 265 -4.12 1.00 8.07
N ASP A 266 -3.85 1.59 6.90
CA ASP A 266 -4.54 1.37 5.63
C ASP A 266 -3.59 0.59 4.70
N ASP A 267 -3.30 1.07 3.49
CA ASP A 267 -2.38 0.44 2.54
C ASP A 267 -0.93 0.90 2.68
N ALA A 268 0.03 -0.01 2.48
CA ALA A 268 1.43 0.38 2.50
C ALA A 268 1.86 1.14 1.22
N VAL A 269 1.39 0.68 0.05
CA VAL A 269 1.64 1.31 -1.25
C VAL A 269 0.32 1.37 -2.02
N HIS A 270 -0.17 2.58 -2.29
CA HIS A 270 -1.49 2.78 -2.88
C HIS A 270 -1.45 3.74 -4.08
N SER A 271 -2.17 3.42 -5.16
CA SER A 271 -2.62 4.42 -6.14
C SER A 271 -4.10 4.33 -6.52
N ASN A 272 -4.80 5.46 -6.66
CA ASN A 272 -6.15 5.48 -7.28
C ASN A 272 -6.11 5.22 -8.82
N GLY A 273 -5.00 4.63 -9.29
CA GLY A 273 -4.69 4.37 -10.68
C GLY A 273 -3.75 3.17 -10.73
N ASP A 274 -2.60 3.32 -11.38
CA ASP A 274 -1.68 2.20 -11.57
C ASP A 274 -0.51 2.23 -10.57
N VAL A 275 -0.15 1.06 -10.05
CA VAL A 275 1.10 0.83 -9.31
C VAL A 275 2.06 0.01 -10.17
N THR A 276 3.30 0.47 -10.29
CA THR A 276 4.37 -0.26 -10.97
C THR A 276 5.59 -0.40 -10.06
N VAL A 277 6.01 -1.63 -9.82
CA VAL A 277 7.25 -1.97 -9.09
C VAL A 277 8.21 -2.69 -10.03
N THR A 278 9.41 -2.15 -10.20
CA THR A 278 10.45 -2.76 -11.05
C THR A 278 11.68 -3.23 -10.28
N GLY A 279 11.81 -2.84 -9.01
CA GLY A 279 12.90 -3.20 -8.12
C GLY A 279 12.65 -2.75 -6.68
N GLY A 280 13.69 -2.82 -5.84
CA GLY A 280 13.64 -2.46 -4.43
C GLY A 280 13.50 -3.65 -3.47
N SER A 281 13.66 -3.38 -2.17
CA SER A 281 13.48 -4.32 -1.07
C SER A 281 12.43 -3.78 -0.09
N PHE A 282 11.39 -4.56 0.18
CA PHE A 282 10.23 -4.14 0.95
C PHE A 282 10.00 -5.03 2.17
N THR A 283 9.66 -4.40 3.29
CA THR A 283 9.04 -5.03 4.46
C THR A 283 7.80 -4.20 4.81
N LEU A 284 6.63 -4.76 4.52
CA LEU A 284 5.34 -4.09 4.63
C LEU A 284 4.52 -4.78 5.73
N ALA A 285 3.97 -3.99 6.65
CA ALA A 285 3.02 -4.45 7.66
C ALA A 285 1.90 -3.42 7.72
N THR A 286 0.68 -3.82 7.39
CA THR A 286 -0.37 -2.88 7.07
C THR A 286 -1.73 -3.39 7.52
N GLY A 287 -2.69 -2.48 7.76
CA GLY A 287 -4.02 -2.86 8.24
C GLY A 287 -4.98 -3.23 7.12
N ASP A 288 -4.77 -2.70 5.91
CA ASP A 288 -5.48 -3.06 4.68
C ASP A 288 -4.49 -3.72 3.72
N ASP A 289 -4.15 -3.18 2.56
CA ASP A 289 -3.38 -3.91 1.55
C ASP A 289 -1.89 -3.64 1.53
N GLY A 290 -1.13 -4.69 1.21
CA GLY A 290 0.31 -4.56 1.00
C GLY A 290 0.62 -3.63 -0.18
N ILE A 291 0.04 -3.90 -1.35
CA ILE A 291 0.19 -3.09 -2.56
C ILE A 291 -1.16 -3.04 -3.29
N HIS A 292 -1.70 -1.84 -3.47
CA HIS A 292 -3.00 -1.62 -4.10
C HIS A 292 -2.91 -0.58 -5.22
N GLY A 293 -3.39 -0.92 -6.42
CA GLY A 293 -3.83 0.09 -7.39
C GLY A 293 -5.26 -0.15 -7.87
N ASP A 294 -6.14 0.85 -7.82
CA ASP A 294 -7.52 0.79 -8.36
C ASP A 294 -7.55 0.27 -9.82
N GLY A 295 -6.48 0.56 -10.57
CA GLY A 295 -6.23 0.09 -11.93
C GLY A 295 -5.36 -1.16 -11.95
N GLN A 296 -4.12 -1.02 -12.40
CA GLN A 296 -3.20 -2.13 -12.57
C GLN A 296 -2.08 -2.11 -11.53
N VAL A 297 -1.81 -3.26 -10.93
CA VAL A 297 -0.54 -3.54 -10.25
C VAL A 297 0.36 -4.34 -11.17
N THR A 298 1.52 -3.78 -11.49
CA THR A 298 2.57 -4.45 -12.28
C THR A 298 3.84 -4.60 -11.46
N ILE A 299 4.32 -5.83 -11.31
CA ILE A 299 5.56 -6.14 -10.60
C ILE A 299 6.50 -6.89 -11.55
N THR A 300 7.66 -6.31 -11.82
CA THR A 300 8.68 -6.89 -12.74
C THR A 300 9.99 -7.26 -12.05
N GLY A 301 10.15 -6.90 -10.77
CA GLY A 301 11.35 -7.16 -9.98
C GLY A 301 11.17 -6.72 -8.53
N GLY A 302 12.23 -6.88 -7.74
CA GLY A 302 12.27 -6.53 -6.31
C GLY A 302 12.09 -7.73 -5.38
N THR A 303 12.45 -7.54 -4.11
CA THR A 303 12.20 -8.49 -3.00
C THR A 303 11.12 -7.89 -2.11
N ILE A 304 9.91 -8.44 -2.17
CA ILE A 304 8.72 -7.88 -1.52
C ILE A 304 8.28 -8.81 -0.39
N GLY A 305 8.45 -8.36 0.85
CA GLY A 305 7.89 -9.02 2.02
C GLY A 305 6.67 -8.26 2.55
N ILE A 306 5.47 -8.81 2.33
CA ILE A 306 4.24 -8.38 3.00
C ILE A 306 4.05 -9.30 4.20
N THR A 307 4.30 -8.75 5.39
CA THR A 307 4.36 -9.50 6.65
C THR A 307 3.04 -9.52 7.41
N GLU A 308 2.15 -8.58 7.11
CA GLU A 308 0.80 -8.46 7.65
C GLU A 308 -0.02 -7.56 6.71
N SER A 309 -1.23 -8.00 6.34
CA SER A 309 -2.21 -7.24 5.56
C SER A 309 -3.62 -7.85 5.65
N TYR A 310 -4.64 -7.09 5.25
CA TYR A 310 -5.96 -7.60 4.89
C TYR A 310 -5.85 -8.41 3.60
N GLU A 311 -5.56 -7.79 2.46
CA GLU A 311 -5.13 -8.48 1.24
C GLU A 311 -3.65 -8.23 0.93
N GLY A 312 -2.99 -9.16 0.23
CA GLY A 312 -1.58 -8.98 -0.10
C GLY A 312 -1.35 -7.95 -1.20
N ILE A 313 -1.88 -8.24 -2.38
CA ILE A 313 -1.78 -7.40 -3.57
C ILE A 313 -3.17 -7.28 -4.21
N GLU A 314 -3.68 -6.06 -4.35
CA GLU A 314 -4.99 -5.77 -4.95
C GLU A 314 -4.86 -4.88 -6.19
N GLY A 315 -5.67 -5.17 -7.21
CA GLY A 315 -6.06 -4.18 -8.20
C GLY A 315 -6.99 -4.76 -9.25
N LEU A 316 -7.56 -3.94 -10.13
CA LEU A 316 -8.35 -4.46 -11.27
C LEU A 316 -7.53 -5.45 -12.11
N SER A 317 -6.21 -5.28 -12.22
CA SER A 317 -5.37 -6.37 -12.74
C SER A 317 -4.02 -6.44 -12.06
N VAL A 318 -3.56 -7.66 -11.78
CA VAL A 318 -2.25 -7.92 -11.18
C VAL A 318 -1.38 -8.68 -12.18
N ASN A 319 -0.25 -8.09 -12.57
CA ASN A 319 0.70 -8.70 -13.50
C ASN A 319 2.08 -8.85 -12.84
N ILE A 320 2.52 -10.09 -12.65
CA ILE A 320 3.82 -10.42 -12.06
C ILE A 320 4.71 -11.07 -13.12
N SER A 321 5.92 -10.53 -13.28
CA SER A 321 6.89 -10.97 -14.27
C SER A 321 8.32 -10.64 -13.84
N GLY A 322 9.30 -10.92 -14.71
CA GLY A 322 10.71 -10.68 -14.46
C GLY A 322 11.21 -11.47 -13.26
N ASP A 323 12.00 -10.78 -12.43
CA ASP A 323 12.86 -11.40 -11.43
C ASP A 323 12.32 -11.19 -10.00
N ALA A 324 11.01 -10.92 -9.87
CA ALA A 324 10.36 -10.60 -8.59
C ALA A 324 10.40 -11.79 -7.61
N ASP A 325 10.66 -11.49 -6.34
CA ASP A 325 10.62 -12.44 -5.22
C ASP A 325 9.65 -11.90 -4.15
N ILE A 326 8.47 -12.51 -4.03
CA ILE A 326 7.34 -11.99 -3.27
C ILE A 326 6.94 -13.01 -2.21
N SER A 327 6.83 -12.55 -0.96
CA SER A 327 6.26 -13.31 0.15
C SER A 327 5.12 -12.52 0.78
N ILE A 328 3.96 -13.17 0.97
CA ILE A 328 2.72 -12.55 1.42
C ILE A 328 2.17 -13.31 2.62
N VAL A 329 1.83 -12.57 3.66
CA VAL A 329 1.01 -13.02 4.78
C VAL A 329 -0.18 -12.08 4.87
N SER A 330 -1.38 -12.58 4.59
CA SER A 330 -2.62 -11.81 4.56
C SER A 330 -3.72 -12.49 5.38
N THR A 331 -4.67 -11.70 5.89
CA THR A 331 -5.78 -12.21 6.71
C THR A 331 -7.01 -12.56 5.89
N ASP A 332 -7.17 -11.96 4.72
CA ASP A 332 -8.08 -12.33 3.66
C ASP A 332 -7.25 -12.85 2.46
N ASP A 333 -7.33 -12.22 1.30
CA ASP A 333 -6.77 -12.79 0.08
C ASP A 333 -5.28 -12.54 -0.09
N GLY A 334 -4.58 -13.49 -0.72
CA GLY A 334 -3.16 -13.34 -1.04
C GLY A 334 -2.93 -12.36 -2.18
N ILE A 335 -3.60 -12.59 -3.30
CA ILE A 335 -3.68 -11.68 -4.44
C ILE A 335 -5.12 -11.63 -4.88
N ASN A 336 -5.67 -10.42 -4.95
CA ASN A 336 -7.03 -10.17 -5.38
C ASN A 336 -7.02 -9.35 -6.67
N ALA A 337 -7.79 -9.79 -7.66
CA ALA A 337 -8.11 -8.99 -8.83
C ALA A 337 -9.60 -8.70 -8.92
N ALA A 338 -9.98 -7.52 -8.45
CA ALA A 338 -11.34 -7.03 -8.44
C ALA A 338 -11.37 -5.58 -8.96
N GLY A 339 -12.46 -5.19 -9.64
CA GLY A 339 -12.67 -3.79 -9.95
C GLY A 339 -13.21 -3.01 -8.74
N GLY A 340 -12.65 -1.83 -8.47
CA GLY A 340 -13.14 -0.96 -7.40
C GLY A 340 -12.29 0.29 -7.21
N THR A 341 -12.91 1.33 -6.65
CA THR A 341 -12.21 2.32 -5.82
C THR A 341 -12.48 1.88 -4.37
N ASP A 342 -11.57 2.04 -3.39
CA ASP A 342 -11.71 1.68 -1.94
C ASP A 342 -13.03 2.10 -1.26
N ALA A 343 -13.83 2.92 -1.93
CA ALA A 343 -15.21 3.07 -1.57
C ALA A 343 -15.91 1.71 -1.61
N SER A 344 -16.22 1.20 -0.42
CA SER A 344 -17.27 0.22 -0.04
C SER A 344 -18.68 0.61 -0.56
N GLY A 345 -18.75 1.00 -1.83
CA GLY A 345 -19.88 1.52 -2.53
C GLY A 345 -20.91 0.43 -2.67
N THR A 346 -22.03 0.64 -2.00
CA THR A 346 -23.29 -0.10 -2.10
C THR A 346 -23.94 -0.05 -3.49
N GLY A 347 -23.16 0.20 -4.55
CA GLY A 347 -23.51 0.07 -5.96
C GLY A 347 -23.62 -1.39 -6.41
N GLY A 348 -24.17 -2.26 -5.55
CA GLY A 348 -24.58 -3.59 -5.93
C GLY A 348 -25.45 -3.48 -7.17
N ARG A 349 -24.94 -3.99 -8.28
CA ARG A 349 -25.64 -4.11 -9.55
C ARG A 349 -26.85 -5.00 -9.32
N PHE A 350 -27.98 -4.42 -8.91
CA PHE A 350 -29.20 -5.16 -8.61
C PHE A 350 -29.62 -5.97 -9.85
N GLY A 351 -29.38 -7.29 -9.81
CA GLY A 351 -29.78 -8.25 -10.86
C GLY A 351 -28.66 -8.83 -11.74
N GLY A 352 -27.38 -8.62 -11.42
CA GLY A 352 -26.27 -9.35 -12.05
C GLY A 352 -26.06 -10.75 -11.46
N ASP A 353 -25.45 -11.65 -12.23
CA ASP A 353 -24.92 -12.92 -11.71
C ASP A 353 -23.66 -12.61 -10.89
N PRO A 354 -23.61 -12.91 -9.57
CA PRO A 354 -22.48 -12.56 -8.72
C PRO A 354 -21.19 -13.32 -9.08
N PHE A 355 -21.27 -14.37 -9.92
CA PHE A 355 -20.13 -15.16 -10.38
C PHE A 355 -19.78 -14.90 -11.85
N ALA A 356 -20.30 -13.82 -12.44
CA ALA A 356 -19.94 -13.45 -13.80
C ALA A 356 -18.54 -12.83 -13.83
N ALA A 357 -17.68 -13.34 -14.71
CA ALA A 357 -16.36 -12.76 -14.95
C ALA A 357 -16.45 -11.25 -15.22
N GLU A 358 -15.74 -10.47 -14.41
CA GLU A 358 -15.53 -9.05 -14.58
C GLU A 358 -14.54 -8.78 -15.71
N GLU A 359 -14.84 -7.78 -16.53
CA GLU A 359 -13.98 -7.40 -17.65
C GLU A 359 -12.80 -6.58 -17.13
N GLY A 360 -11.58 -7.05 -17.38
CA GLY A 360 -10.35 -6.39 -16.93
C GLY A 360 -9.72 -7.05 -15.70
N ALA A 361 -10.54 -7.69 -14.85
CA ALA A 361 -10.13 -8.51 -13.71
C ALA A 361 -9.23 -9.66 -14.17
N ILE A 362 -7.91 -9.54 -13.93
CA ILE A 362 -6.92 -10.53 -14.37
C ILE A 362 -5.80 -10.62 -13.34
N ILE A 363 -5.47 -11.85 -12.93
CA ILE A 363 -4.18 -12.17 -12.31
C ILE A 363 -3.34 -12.93 -13.33
N ARG A 364 -2.17 -12.40 -13.66
CA ARG A 364 -1.20 -13.05 -14.56
C ARG A 364 0.18 -13.11 -13.95
N ILE A 365 0.72 -14.31 -13.83
CA ILE A 365 2.09 -14.57 -13.35
C ILE A 365 2.84 -15.28 -14.46
N SER A 366 3.87 -14.63 -15.01
CA SER A 366 4.65 -15.14 -16.15
C SER A 366 6.09 -15.54 -15.79
N SER A 367 6.59 -15.06 -14.65
CA SER A 367 7.93 -15.33 -14.10
C SER A 367 7.99 -14.82 -12.65
N GLY A 368 9.14 -14.90 -12.00
CA GLY A 368 9.30 -14.59 -10.58
C GLY A 368 8.94 -15.75 -9.64
N THR A 369 9.05 -15.49 -8.34
CA THR A 369 8.64 -16.39 -7.26
C THR A 369 7.63 -15.65 -6.38
N VAL A 370 6.50 -16.29 -6.09
CA VAL A 370 5.45 -15.78 -5.21
C VAL A 370 5.11 -16.86 -4.19
N ALA A 371 5.16 -16.52 -2.91
CA ALA A 371 4.77 -17.39 -1.81
C ALA A 371 3.70 -16.70 -0.96
N ILE A 372 2.55 -17.37 -0.79
CA ILE A 372 1.36 -16.79 -0.18
C ILE A 372 0.95 -17.62 1.04
N GLN A 373 0.62 -16.94 2.13
CA GLN A 373 -0.09 -17.46 3.29
C GLN A 373 -1.32 -16.59 3.53
N ALA A 374 -2.47 -17.04 3.03
CA ALA A 374 -3.72 -16.32 3.06
C ALA A 374 -4.69 -16.93 4.09
N GLY A 375 -5.37 -16.05 4.82
CA GLY A 375 -6.52 -16.40 5.66
C GLY A 375 -7.79 -16.62 4.85
N GLY A 376 -7.92 -15.97 3.70
CA GLY A 376 -8.95 -16.14 2.66
C GLY A 376 -8.45 -16.95 1.47
N ASP A 377 -8.80 -16.52 0.27
CA ASP A 377 -8.36 -17.12 -0.98
C ASP A 377 -6.86 -16.85 -1.20
N GLY A 378 -6.14 -17.86 -1.66
CA GLY A 378 -4.73 -17.65 -1.98
C GLY A 378 -4.55 -16.72 -3.18
N VAL A 379 -5.40 -16.90 -4.18
CA VAL A 379 -5.48 -16.09 -5.40
C VAL A 379 -6.97 -16.00 -5.73
N ASP A 380 -7.55 -14.81 -5.66
CA ASP A 380 -8.93 -14.54 -6.09
C ASP A 380 -8.93 -13.61 -7.30
N SER A 381 -9.64 -14.00 -8.36
CA SER A 381 -9.84 -13.15 -9.52
C SER A 381 -11.32 -13.11 -9.89
N ASN A 382 -11.89 -11.92 -9.82
CA ASN A 382 -13.22 -11.70 -10.35
C ASN A 382 -13.30 -11.88 -11.88
N GLY A 383 -12.19 -12.11 -12.58
CA GLY A 383 -12.12 -12.47 -13.98
C GLY A 383 -11.20 -13.66 -14.23
N ASP A 384 -10.11 -13.46 -14.97
CA ASP A 384 -9.23 -14.56 -15.39
C ASP A 384 -8.02 -14.76 -14.47
N PHE A 385 -7.48 -15.99 -14.47
CA PHE A 385 -6.21 -16.35 -13.84
C PHE A 385 -5.27 -17.05 -14.83
N TYR A 386 -4.01 -16.60 -14.88
CA TYR A 386 -2.98 -17.14 -15.77
C TYR A 386 -1.66 -17.36 -15.02
N LEU A 387 -1.19 -18.61 -14.97
CA LEU A 387 0.19 -18.94 -14.64
C LEU A 387 0.92 -19.46 -15.89
N GLU A 388 1.83 -18.64 -16.40
CA GLU A 388 2.55 -18.89 -17.66
C GLU A 388 4.03 -19.25 -17.42
N GLY A 389 4.55 -18.99 -16.22
CA GLY A 389 5.93 -19.25 -15.82
C GLY A 389 6.18 -18.87 -14.36
N GLY A 390 7.43 -18.98 -13.90
CA GLY A 390 7.80 -18.68 -12.51
C GLY A 390 7.43 -19.78 -11.52
N THR A 391 7.38 -19.42 -10.23
CA THR A 391 7.00 -20.30 -9.13
C THR A 391 5.93 -19.64 -8.29
N LEU A 392 4.82 -20.34 -8.05
CA LEU A 392 3.72 -19.90 -7.19
C LEU A 392 3.48 -20.95 -6.10
N TYR A 393 3.72 -20.56 -4.85
CA TYR A 393 3.38 -21.32 -3.65
C TYR A 393 2.19 -20.68 -2.96
N VAL A 394 1.16 -21.46 -2.67
CA VAL A 394 -0.08 -20.92 -2.11
C VAL A 394 -0.53 -21.75 -0.92
N GLU A 395 -0.64 -21.10 0.23
CA GLU A 395 -1.34 -21.61 1.39
C GLU A 395 -2.63 -20.81 1.58
N SER A 396 -3.76 -21.52 1.67
CA SER A 396 -5.07 -20.93 2.00
C SER A 396 -5.75 -21.76 3.09
N ASN A 397 -6.09 -21.11 4.20
CA ASN A 397 -6.64 -21.76 5.39
C ASN A 397 -8.08 -21.34 5.73
N GLY A 398 -8.67 -20.48 4.90
CA GLY A 398 -10.02 -19.96 5.05
C GLY A 398 -11.12 -21.02 4.94
N ARG A 399 -12.29 -20.70 5.51
CA ARG A 399 -13.48 -21.58 5.47
C ARG A 399 -14.43 -21.08 4.40
N GLY A 400 -14.45 -21.77 3.27
CA GLY A 400 -15.22 -21.31 2.11
C GLY A 400 -14.31 -20.83 0.99
N ASP A 401 -13.02 -20.77 1.26
CA ASP A 401 -11.97 -20.22 0.41
C ASP A 401 -11.05 -21.35 -0.06
N GLY A 402 -10.27 -21.08 -1.09
CA GLY A 402 -9.41 -22.00 -1.81
C GLY A 402 -8.03 -21.40 -2.16
N ILE A 403 -7.15 -22.28 -2.62
CA ILE A 403 -5.83 -21.87 -3.13
C ILE A 403 -5.90 -21.11 -4.46
N LEU A 404 -7.02 -21.21 -5.16
CA LEU A 404 -7.34 -20.53 -6.41
C LEU A 404 -8.87 -20.35 -6.45
N ASP A 405 -9.32 -19.12 -6.64
CA ASP A 405 -10.67 -18.77 -7.07
C ASP A 405 -10.58 -17.85 -8.30
N TYR A 406 -11.45 -18.10 -9.27
CA TYR A 406 -11.58 -17.25 -10.44
C TYR A 406 -12.96 -17.42 -11.09
N ASN A 407 -13.58 -16.32 -11.50
CA ASN A 407 -14.90 -16.36 -12.17
C ASN A 407 -14.81 -16.67 -13.67
N GLY A 408 -13.69 -16.34 -14.30
CA GLY A 408 -13.43 -16.45 -15.72
C GLY A 408 -12.65 -17.70 -16.11
N THR A 409 -11.60 -17.50 -16.90
CA THR A 409 -10.71 -18.56 -17.37
C THR A 409 -9.51 -18.67 -16.44
N GLY A 410 -9.34 -19.83 -15.83
CA GLY A 410 -8.08 -20.22 -15.21
C GLY A 410 -7.22 -21.04 -16.16
N SER A 411 -5.92 -20.77 -16.21
CA SER A 411 -4.95 -21.61 -16.93
C SER A 411 -3.58 -21.65 -16.26
N ILE A 412 -2.96 -22.83 -16.30
CA ILE A 412 -1.58 -23.06 -15.88
C ILE A 412 -0.87 -23.72 -17.06
N THR A 413 -0.01 -22.95 -17.74
CA THR A 413 0.63 -23.35 -19.01
C THR A 413 2.16 -23.43 -18.91
N GLY A 414 2.74 -22.84 -17.86
CA GLY A 414 4.16 -22.94 -17.54
C GLY A 414 4.43 -22.69 -16.06
N GLY A 415 5.68 -22.87 -15.64
CA GLY A 415 6.11 -22.64 -14.25
C GLY A 415 5.79 -23.77 -13.30
N THR A 416 6.08 -23.55 -12.02
CA THR A 416 5.78 -24.47 -10.92
C THR A 416 4.68 -23.88 -10.07
N PHE A 417 3.61 -24.64 -9.87
CA PHE A 417 2.55 -24.33 -8.92
C PHE A 417 2.54 -25.39 -7.82
N ALA A 418 2.54 -24.97 -6.55
CA ALA A 418 2.17 -25.85 -5.45
C ALA A 418 1.22 -25.13 -4.49
N GLY A 419 0.03 -25.68 -4.31
CA GLY A 419 -0.99 -25.14 -3.43
C GLY A 419 -1.41 -26.14 -2.37
N ALA A 420 -1.45 -25.72 -1.12
CA ALA A 420 -1.91 -26.50 0.02
C ALA A 420 -3.01 -25.71 0.74
N GLY A 421 -4.15 -26.33 1.01
CA GLY A 421 -5.22 -25.60 1.70
C GLY A 421 -6.39 -26.45 2.14
N THR A 422 -7.53 -25.81 2.36
CA THR A 422 -8.77 -26.52 2.69
C THR A 422 -9.41 -27.12 1.44
N ALA A 423 -10.15 -28.23 1.60
CA ALA A 423 -10.85 -28.87 0.49
C ALA A 423 -12.18 -28.17 0.13
N GLY A 424 -12.56 -27.09 0.83
CA GLY A 424 -13.73 -26.28 0.51
C GLY A 424 -13.45 -25.44 -0.75
N MET A 425 -14.44 -25.31 -1.64
CA MET A 425 -14.40 -24.44 -2.84
C MET A 425 -13.20 -24.57 -3.79
N PHE A 426 -12.39 -25.62 -3.63
CA PHE A 426 -11.21 -25.90 -4.46
C PHE A 426 -11.50 -25.83 -5.97
N GLN A 427 -10.93 -24.83 -6.63
CA GLN A 427 -10.88 -24.72 -8.08
C GLN A 427 -9.49 -25.09 -8.62
N TYR A 428 -9.44 -25.56 -9.86
CA TYR A 428 -8.19 -25.84 -10.55
C TYR A 428 -8.36 -25.75 -12.08
N PRO A 429 -7.44 -25.06 -12.80
CA PRO A 429 -7.42 -25.05 -14.25
C PRO A 429 -7.22 -26.44 -14.87
N SER A 430 -8.23 -26.97 -15.58
CA SER A 430 -8.13 -28.27 -16.24
C SER A 430 -8.67 -28.24 -17.68
N GLY A 431 -8.04 -29.01 -18.57
CA GLY A 431 -8.40 -29.09 -19.99
C GLY A 431 -7.18 -29.08 -20.92
N GLU A 432 -7.41 -29.39 -22.20
CA GLU A 432 -6.35 -29.38 -23.23
C GLU A 432 -5.63 -28.02 -23.26
N GLY A 433 -4.30 -28.04 -23.18
CA GLY A 433 -3.45 -26.85 -23.19
C GLY A 433 -2.88 -26.45 -21.82
N ASN A 434 -3.42 -26.97 -20.72
CA ASN A 434 -2.81 -26.82 -19.40
C ASN A 434 -1.66 -27.82 -19.19
N GLN A 435 -0.72 -27.48 -18.31
CA GLN A 435 0.27 -28.42 -17.78
C GLN A 435 -0.43 -29.54 -16.98
N PRO A 436 0.15 -30.75 -16.97
CA PRO A 436 -0.38 -31.83 -16.16
C PRO A 436 -0.17 -31.53 -14.66
N ALA A 437 -1.15 -31.90 -13.83
CA ALA A 437 -1.08 -31.72 -12.39
C ALA A 437 -1.44 -32.96 -11.59
N LEU A 438 -0.99 -32.97 -10.34
CA LEU A 438 -1.35 -33.90 -9.28
C LEU A 438 -2.33 -33.20 -8.34
N VAL A 439 -3.46 -33.83 -8.05
CA VAL A 439 -4.40 -33.38 -7.01
C VAL A 439 -4.59 -34.51 -6.01
N GLN A 440 -4.32 -34.23 -4.74
CA GLN A 440 -4.50 -35.17 -3.65
C GLN A 440 -5.40 -34.57 -2.58
N TYR A 441 -6.53 -35.24 -2.33
CA TYR A 441 -7.38 -34.99 -1.16
C TYR A 441 -6.97 -35.95 -0.05
N PHE A 442 -6.79 -35.45 1.16
CA PHE A 442 -6.45 -36.28 2.32
C PHE A 442 -7.71 -36.64 3.10
N ASP A 443 -7.83 -37.91 3.51
CA ASP A 443 -8.97 -38.39 4.31
C ASP A 443 -9.06 -37.69 5.68
N SER A 444 -7.92 -37.18 6.16
CA SER A 444 -7.81 -36.33 7.34
C SER A 444 -6.84 -35.17 7.03
N PRO A 445 -7.08 -33.97 7.59
CA PRO A 445 -6.14 -32.86 7.46
C PRO A 445 -4.72 -33.27 7.91
N GLN A 446 -3.72 -32.81 7.16
CA GLN A 446 -2.31 -32.93 7.48
C GLN A 446 -1.89 -31.72 8.31
N ALA A 447 -1.16 -31.96 9.40
CA ALA A 447 -0.80 -30.90 10.34
C ALA A 447 0.14 -29.86 9.70
N ALA A 448 0.05 -28.62 10.18
CA ALA A 448 1.03 -27.56 9.94
C ALA A 448 2.48 -28.07 10.08
N GLY A 449 3.34 -27.72 9.12
CA GLY A 449 4.73 -28.15 9.09
C GLY A 449 4.95 -29.59 8.61
N SER A 450 3.91 -30.28 8.12
CA SER A 450 4.08 -31.61 7.51
C SER A 450 4.75 -31.48 6.14
N LEU A 451 5.88 -32.16 5.96
CA LEU A 451 6.60 -32.18 4.69
C LEU A 451 5.77 -32.83 3.59
N ILE A 452 5.64 -32.14 2.46
CA ILE A 452 5.14 -32.70 1.20
C ILE A 452 6.35 -33.02 0.32
N THR A 453 6.35 -34.21 -0.29
CA THR A 453 7.30 -34.60 -1.33
C THR A 453 6.57 -35.22 -2.51
N VAL A 454 6.98 -34.87 -3.72
CA VAL A 454 6.55 -35.55 -4.97
C VAL A 454 7.77 -36.25 -5.55
N ALA A 455 7.67 -37.55 -5.77
CA ALA A 455 8.74 -38.37 -6.34
C ALA A 455 8.30 -39.06 -7.64
N GLY A 456 9.24 -39.17 -8.58
CA GLY A 456 9.05 -39.93 -9.82
C GLY A 456 9.05 -41.45 -9.59
N ALA A 457 8.78 -42.21 -10.65
CA ALA A 457 8.72 -43.67 -10.61
C ALA A 457 10.07 -44.35 -10.29
N ASP A 458 11.19 -43.64 -10.47
CA ASP A 458 12.53 -44.05 -10.09
C ASP A 458 12.90 -43.75 -8.63
N GLY A 459 12.00 -43.06 -7.90
CA GLY A 459 12.18 -42.64 -6.51
C GLY A 459 12.95 -41.33 -6.35
N GLU A 460 13.28 -40.62 -7.44
CA GLU A 460 13.88 -39.28 -7.36
C GLU A 460 12.84 -38.26 -6.88
N THR A 461 13.20 -37.43 -5.91
CA THR A 461 12.33 -36.36 -5.42
C THR A 461 12.37 -35.19 -6.40
N LEU A 462 11.22 -34.88 -6.99
CA LEU A 462 11.04 -33.79 -7.95
C LEU A 462 10.70 -32.49 -7.24
N PHE A 463 9.95 -32.57 -6.15
CA PHE A 463 9.48 -31.41 -5.41
C PHE A 463 9.41 -31.72 -3.92
N SER A 464 9.72 -30.72 -3.10
CA SER A 464 9.51 -30.78 -1.66
C SER A 464 9.19 -29.41 -1.11
N TRP A 465 8.18 -29.36 -0.24
CA TRP A 465 7.73 -28.13 0.40
C TRP A 465 7.09 -28.44 1.75
N THR A 466 7.20 -27.51 2.69
CA THR A 466 6.65 -27.62 4.04
C THR A 466 5.67 -26.47 4.25
N PRO A 467 4.36 -26.68 4.01
CA PRO A 467 3.34 -25.69 4.33
C PRO A 467 3.37 -25.32 5.82
N ALA A 468 3.25 -24.04 6.13
CA ALA A 468 3.15 -23.57 7.52
C ALA A 468 1.75 -23.83 8.10
N GLY A 469 0.71 -23.86 7.27
CA GLY A 469 -0.68 -24.12 7.65
C GLY A 469 -1.07 -25.59 7.62
N GLU A 470 -2.20 -25.91 8.26
CA GLU A 470 -2.87 -27.22 8.11
C GLU A 470 -3.47 -27.33 6.70
N TYR A 471 -3.41 -28.50 6.06
CA TYR A 471 -3.96 -28.68 4.72
C TYR A 471 -4.70 -30.02 4.57
N SER A 472 -5.75 -30.01 3.75
CA SER A 472 -6.58 -31.19 3.43
C SER A 472 -6.64 -31.49 1.94
N VAL A 473 -6.16 -30.58 1.11
CA VAL A 473 -5.90 -30.78 -0.31
C VAL A 473 -4.52 -30.27 -0.66
N PHE A 474 -3.87 -30.95 -1.61
CA PHE A 474 -2.65 -30.49 -2.25
C PHE A 474 -2.79 -30.56 -3.76
N LEU A 475 -2.37 -29.49 -4.43
CA LEU A 475 -2.31 -29.36 -5.87
C LEU A 475 -0.87 -29.06 -6.28
N PHE A 476 -0.37 -29.79 -7.27
CA PHE A 476 0.97 -29.57 -7.80
C PHE A 476 0.98 -29.65 -9.32
N SER A 477 1.51 -28.62 -9.97
CA SER A 477 1.76 -28.57 -11.42
C SER A 477 3.20 -28.13 -11.66
N SER A 478 3.87 -28.75 -12.62
CA SER A 478 5.26 -28.42 -12.96
C SER A 478 5.57 -28.89 -14.39
N PRO A 479 6.49 -28.22 -15.12
CA PRO A 479 6.98 -28.70 -16.41
C PRO A 479 7.68 -30.06 -16.33
N ASP A 480 8.08 -30.49 -15.13
CA ASP A 480 8.73 -31.79 -14.90
C ASP A 480 7.71 -32.94 -14.80
N LEU A 481 6.42 -32.64 -14.73
CA LEU A 481 5.36 -33.64 -14.76
C LEU A 481 5.06 -34.06 -16.22
N THR A 482 4.94 -35.37 -16.42
CA THR A 482 4.51 -35.97 -17.69
C THR A 482 3.08 -36.47 -17.58
N ASN A 483 2.20 -35.99 -18.47
CA ASN A 483 0.79 -36.39 -18.52
C ASN A 483 0.63 -37.91 -18.65
N GLY A 484 -0.17 -38.52 -17.77
CA GLY A 484 -0.43 -39.95 -17.72
C GLY A 484 0.55 -40.77 -16.86
N ASP A 485 1.68 -40.20 -16.44
CA ASP A 485 2.61 -40.88 -15.54
C ASP A 485 2.12 -40.83 -14.08
N THR A 486 2.56 -41.80 -13.28
CA THR A 486 2.21 -41.92 -11.85
C THR A 486 3.39 -41.48 -10.99
N TYR A 487 3.10 -40.66 -10.00
CA TYR A 487 4.05 -40.07 -9.07
C TYR A 487 3.67 -40.46 -7.64
N GLN A 488 4.68 -40.63 -6.79
CA GLN A 488 4.46 -40.89 -5.38
C GLN A 488 4.43 -39.55 -4.63
N LEU A 489 3.27 -39.23 -4.07
CA LEU A 489 3.08 -38.09 -3.17
C LEU A 489 3.16 -38.59 -1.73
N THR A 490 4.04 -37.99 -0.93
CA THR A 490 4.07 -38.20 0.52
C THR A 490 3.79 -36.89 1.23
N ALA A 491 2.86 -36.91 2.19
CA ALA A 491 2.51 -35.80 3.07
C ALA A 491 2.54 -36.30 4.51
N GLY A 492 3.54 -35.88 5.28
CA GLY A 492 3.80 -36.43 6.61
C GLY A 492 4.00 -37.96 6.56
N GLU A 493 3.12 -38.72 7.22
CA GLU A 493 3.12 -40.20 7.21
C GLU A 493 2.25 -40.80 6.09
N THR A 494 1.51 -39.98 5.35
CA THR A 494 0.57 -40.42 4.30
C THR A 494 1.30 -40.51 2.97
N THR A 495 1.21 -41.65 2.29
CA THR A 495 1.76 -41.83 0.94
C THR A 495 0.65 -42.28 -0.02
N ALA A 496 0.61 -41.69 -1.21
CA ALA A 496 -0.33 -42.02 -2.27
C ALA A 496 0.36 -42.03 -3.64
N ASP A 497 -0.07 -42.94 -4.52
CA ASP A 497 0.30 -42.93 -5.93
C ASP A 497 -0.74 -42.10 -6.70
N VAL A 498 -0.31 -40.99 -7.30
CA VAL A 498 -1.17 -40.01 -7.98
C VAL A 498 -0.75 -39.89 -9.43
N GLN A 499 -1.71 -39.95 -10.35
CA GLN A 499 -1.42 -39.80 -11.77
C GLN A 499 -1.47 -38.32 -12.17
N ALA A 500 -0.47 -37.85 -12.90
CA ALA A 500 -0.48 -36.51 -13.47
C ALA A 500 -1.44 -36.44 -14.66
N GLN A 501 -2.32 -35.45 -14.68
CA GLN A 501 -3.34 -35.30 -15.72
C GLN A 501 -3.51 -33.85 -16.14
N GLU A 502 -3.62 -33.60 -17.45
CA GLU A 502 -4.00 -32.28 -18.00
C GLU A 502 -5.50 -32.01 -17.85
N THR A 503 -6.30 -33.07 -17.91
CA THR A 503 -7.75 -33.01 -17.68
C THR A 503 -8.07 -33.86 -16.46
N ILE A 504 -8.32 -33.20 -15.34
CA ILE A 504 -8.67 -33.87 -14.10
C ILE A 504 -10.17 -34.14 -14.13
N ALA A 505 -10.54 -35.41 -14.34
CA ALA A 505 -11.92 -35.82 -14.11
C ALA A 505 -12.17 -35.71 -12.60
N GLN A 506 -13.07 -34.81 -12.18
CA GLN A 506 -13.50 -34.67 -10.78
C GLN A 506 -14.17 -35.99 -10.34
N THR A 507 -13.36 -36.99 -10.02
CA THR A 507 -13.76 -38.36 -9.73
C THR A 507 -12.86 -38.90 -8.62
N GLY A 508 -13.11 -38.39 -7.41
CA GLY A 508 -12.55 -38.89 -6.15
C GLY A 508 -13.66 -38.99 -5.11
N ALA A 509 -13.78 -40.16 -4.48
CA ALA A 509 -14.86 -40.49 -3.55
C ALA A 509 -14.68 -39.77 -2.19
N GLY A 510 -15.16 -38.53 -2.08
CA GLY A 510 -15.06 -37.72 -0.86
C GLY A 510 -16.21 -36.73 -0.68
N GLY A 511 -17.46 -37.20 -0.74
CA GLY A 511 -18.59 -36.64 0.01
C GLY A 511 -18.93 -35.14 -0.07
N ARG A 512 -19.87 -34.80 -0.96
CA ARG A 512 -21.02 -33.88 -0.76
C ARG A 512 -20.69 -32.45 -0.29
N GLY A 513 -20.52 -31.52 -1.24
CA GLY A 513 -20.58 -30.09 -0.91
C GLY A 513 -20.41 -29.08 -2.06
N GLY A 514 -19.81 -29.42 -3.20
CA GLY A 514 -19.57 -28.44 -4.27
C GLY A 514 -20.64 -28.51 -5.37
N MET A 515 -21.55 -27.54 -5.43
CA MET A 515 -22.25 -27.21 -6.68
C MET A 515 -21.36 -26.29 -7.52
N GLY A 516 -20.15 -26.72 -7.85
CA GLY A 516 -19.23 -26.02 -8.77
C GLY A 516 -19.31 -26.67 -10.14
N GLY A 517 -20.44 -26.47 -10.83
CA GLY A 517 -20.65 -27.00 -12.17
C GLY A 517 -20.54 -25.88 -13.19
N GLY A 518 -19.34 -25.61 -13.69
CA GLY A 518 -19.11 -24.78 -14.87
C GLY A 518 -19.93 -25.31 -16.05
N MET A 519 -21.07 -24.67 -16.31
CA MET A 519 -21.86 -24.93 -17.51
C MET A 519 -21.39 -24.00 -18.62
N GLY A 520 -20.36 -24.45 -19.32
CA GLY A 520 -19.94 -23.89 -20.61
C GLY A 520 -21.12 -23.75 -21.58
N GLY A 521 -21.12 -22.63 -22.30
CA GLY A 521 -22.18 -22.19 -23.20
C GLY A 521 -22.66 -23.24 -24.19
N GLY A 522 -23.79 -23.89 -23.86
CA GLY A 522 -24.56 -24.73 -24.77
C GLY A 522 -25.60 -23.92 -25.53
N ARG A 523 -25.38 -23.74 -26.84
CA ARG A 523 -26.34 -23.14 -27.80
C ARG A 523 -27.73 -23.75 -27.64
N ARG A 524 -28.73 -22.94 -27.29
CA ARG A 524 -30.16 -23.32 -27.31
C ARG A 524 -30.63 -23.47 -28.77
N PRO A 525 -31.12 -24.64 -29.21
CA PRO A 525 -31.86 -24.76 -30.46
C PRO A 525 -33.24 -24.11 -30.30
N GLY A 526 -33.67 -23.40 -31.33
CA GLY A 526 -34.90 -22.61 -31.32
C GLY A 526 -36.21 -23.41 -31.26
N ASN A 527 -37.26 -22.62 -31.06
CA ASN A 527 -38.71 -22.87 -31.24
C ASN A 527 -39.46 -23.51 -30.07
N GLY A 528 -40.09 -22.63 -29.28
CA GLY A 528 -41.28 -22.90 -28.48
C GLY A 528 -42.08 -21.60 -28.33
N GLU A 529 -43.13 -21.45 -29.14
CA GLU A 529 -44.00 -20.29 -29.21
C GLU A 529 -44.67 -19.97 -27.86
N ARG A 530 -44.70 -18.70 -27.46
CA ARG A 530 -45.58 -18.20 -26.41
C ARG A 530 -46.60 -17.24 -27.05
N PRO A 531 -47.93 -17.45 -26.87
CA PRO A 531 -48.95 -16.64 -27.51
C PRO A 531 -48.94 -15.19 -27.01
N ALA A 532 -49.36 -14.31 -27.91
CA ALA A 532 -49.67 -12.91 -27.67
C ALA A 532 -50.93 -12.76 -26.78
N ASP A 533 -51.14 -11.53 -26.30
CA ASP A 533 -52.38 -10.95 -25.77
C ASP A 533 -52.44 -10.76 -24.23
N GLY A 534 -51.99 -9.58 -23.77
CA GLY A 534 -52.88 -8.61 -23.11
C GLY A 534 -53.32 -8.78 -21.64
N GLU A 535 -52.92 -7.77 -20.85
CA GLU A 535 -53.58 -7.21 -19.64
C GLU A 535 -53.22 -7.78 -18.26
N TRP A 536 -52.59 -6.92 -17.45
CA TRP A 536 -52.43 -7.05 -16.00
C TRP A 536 -53.52 -6.22 -15.30
N PRO A 537 -54.28 -6.75 -14.32
CA PRO A 537 -55.20 -5.93 -13.53
C PRO A 537 -54.48 -5.20 -12.38
N GLU A 538 -54.86 -3.94 -12.20
CA GLU A 538 -54.56 -3.09 -11.04
C GLU A 538 -55.18 -3.64 -9.74
N ASN A 539 -54.41 -3.54 -8.65
CA ASN A 539 -54.81 -3.42 -7.24
C ASN A 539 -56.05 -4.19 -6.71
N GLY A 540 -55.77 -5.15 -5.81
CA GLY A 540 -56.58 -5.43 -4.62
C GLY A 540 -57.49 -6.65 -4.66
N ASP A 541 -57.10 -7.73 -3.96
CA ASP A 541 -57.88 -8.41 -2.89
C ASP A 541 -57.31 -9.80 -2.59
N ILE A 542 -56.98 -10.05 -1.32
CA ILE A 542 -56.58 -11.37 -0.78
C ILE A 542 -57.86 -12.13 -0.36
N PRO A 543 -58.14 -13.33 -0.89
CA PRO A 543 -59.17 -14.21 -0.35
C PRO A 543 -58.62 -15.15 0.74
N ALA A 544 -59.49 -15.40 1.71
CA ALA A 544 -59.26 -16.05 2.99
C ALA A 544 -58.95 -17.56 2.97
N GLY A 545 -58.16 -18.00 3.97
CA GLY A 545 -58.20 -19.35 4.51
C GLY A 545 -56.85 -19.88 5.04
N GLY A 546 -56.62 -19.89 6.36
CA GLY A 546 -55.53 -20.65 6.97
C GLY A 546 -54.96 -20.17 8.32
N GLU A 547 -55.83 -20.08 9.33
CA GLU A 547 -55.68 -19.99 10.81
C GLU A 547 -54.33 -19.70 11.52
N ARG A 548 -54.38 -18.69 12.40
CA ARG A 548 -53.41 -18.35 13.48
C ARG A 548 -53.82 -19.04 14.80
N PRO A 549 -52.93 -19.69 15.57
CA PRO A 549 -53.26 -20.15 16.92
C PRO A 549 -53.25 -19.00 17.94
N GLU A 550 -54.26 -18.97 18.79
CA GLU A 550 -54.40 -18.07 19.94
C GLU A 550 -54.07 -18.78 21.27
N ASN A 551 -53.17 -18.15 22.04
CA ASN A 551 -53.07 -18.05 23.51
C ASN A 551 -52.39 -19.12 24.40
N GLY A 552 -51.40 -18.62 25.17
CA GLY A 552 -51.00 -19.02 26.54
C GLY A 552 -49.67 -19.81 26.61
N GLU A 553 -48.63 -19.47 27.38
CA GLU A 553 -48.47 -18.67 28.61
C GLU A 553 -47.01 -18.20 28.75
N ILE A 554 -46.78 -17.08 29.46
CA ILE A 554 -45.46 -16.60 29.91
C ILE A 554 -45.13 -17.25 31.27
N PRO A 555 -43.99 -17.94 31.46
CA PRO A 555 -43.52 -18.28 32.79
C PRO A 555 -42.85 -17.08 33.47
N ALA A 556 -43.33 -16.74 34.66
CA ALA A 556 -42.69 -15.81 35.58
C ALA A 556 -41.68 -16.56 36.49
N GLY A 557 -40.46 -16.03 36.60
CA GLY A 557 -39.52 -16.28 37.70
C GLY A 557 -38.42 -17.31 37.46
N GLY A 558 -37.17 -16.84 37.35
CA GLY A 558 -35.96 -17.68 37.39
C GLY A 558 -34.68 -16.97 36.93
N GLU A 559 -34.15 -16.09 37.80
CA GLU A 559 -32.77 -15.57 37.93
C GLU A 559 -31.83 -15.43 36.70
N GLN A 560 -31.49 -14.16 36.40
CA GLN A 560 -30.37 -13.76 35.55
C GLN A 560 -29.04 -13.89 36.32
N PRO A 561 -27.98 -14.52 35.78
CA PRO A 561 -26.64 -14.42 36.35
C PRO A 561 -26.08 -13.00 36.15
N GLU A 562 -25.71 -12.35 37.25
CA GLU A 562 -24.94 -11.12 37.28
C GLU A 562 -23.45 -11.39 36.93
N ASN A 563 -22.85 -10.43 36.23
CA ASN A 563 -21.42 -10.20 35.97
C ASN A 563 -20.85 -10.73 34.64
N GLY A 564 -20.83 -9.83 33.66
CA GLY A 564 -19.94 -9.84 32.49
C GLY A 564 -19.96 -8.43 31.88
N GLU A 565 -18.94 -7.63 32.20
CA GLU A 565 -18.79 -6.22 31.80
C GLU A 565 -18.70 -6.07 30.26
N SER A 566 -19.45 -5.12 29.70
CA SER A 566 -19.23 -4.64 28.32
C SER A 566 -18.13 -3.57 28.33
N PRO A 567 -17.11 -3.64 27.45
CA PRO A 567 -16.21 -2.52 27.23
C PRO A 567 -16.96 -1.35 26.59
N ALA A 568 -16.78 -0.17 27.17
CA ALA A 568 -17.24 1.10 26.64
C ALA A 568 -16.24 1.65 25.62
N GLY A 569 -16.74 2.16 24.49
CA GLY A 569 -15.99 3.09 23.64
C GLY A 569 -15.92 2.68 22.18
N GLY A 570 -16.84 3.21 21.38
CA GLY A 570 -16.79 3.13 19.91
C GLY A 570 -17.97 3.90 19.33
N LYS A 571 -17.82 5.22 19.16
CA LYS A 571 -18.80 6.04 18.46
C LYS A 571 -18.55 5.94 16.96
N ARG A 572 -19.54 5.45 16.24
CA ARG A 572 -19.67 5.52 14.78
C ARG A 572 -20.09 6.93 14.36
N PRO A 573 -19.36 7.64 13.48
CA PRO A 573 -19.89 8.85 12.85
C PRO A 573 -20.80 8.48 11.66
N GLU A 574 -22.02 9.02 11.66
CA GLU A 574 -22.94 9.02 10.51
C GLU A 574 -22.93 10.42 9.90
N HIS A 575 -22.42 10.59 8.67
CA HIS A 575 -22.68 11.82 7.89
C HIS A 575 -22.91 11.50 6.40
N GLY A 576 -24.19 11.31 6.05
CA GLY A 576 -24.68 11.50 4.68
C GLY A 576 -25.21 12.94 4.53
N GLN A 577 -24.61 13.71 3.63
CA GLN A 577 -24.99 15.08 3.32
C GLN A 577 -26.32 15.14 2.54
N MET A 578 -27.15 16.13 2.84
CA MET A 578 -28.37 16.47 2.09
C MET A 578 -28.21 17.91 1.54
N PRO A 579 -28.53 18.19 0.26
CA PRO A 579 -28.23 19.48 -0.38
C PRO A 579 -29.26 20.58 -0.01
N PRO A 580 -28.92 21.87 -0.23
CA PRO A 580 -29.69 23.00 0.30
C PRO A 580 -30.79 23.46 -0.66
N ASP A 581 -31.96 23.79 -0.11
CA ASP A 581 -32.85 24.87 -0.58
C ASP A 581 -33.99 25.10 0.41
N GLY A 582 -34.27 26.36 0.77
CA GLY A 582 -35.59 26.76 1.28
C GLY A 582 -35.65 27.71 2.48
N GLU A 583 -35.55 29.01 2.18
CA GLU A 583 -36.26 30.16 2.79
C GLU A 583 -36.16 30.51 4.30
N GLN A 584 -35.76 31.77 4.53
CA GLN A 584 -35.86 32.53 5.79
C GLN A 584 -37.30 32.64 6.34
N PRO A 585 -37.44 33.03 7.62
CA PRO A 585 -37.97 34.38 7.83
C PRO A 585 -37.23 35.23 8.87
N GLU A 586 -37.33 36.54 8.62
CA GLU A 586 -36.82 37.67 9.41
C GLU A 586 -37.47 37.85 10.80
N ASN A 587 -36.76 38.66 11.60
CA ASN A 587 -37.18 39.50 12.72
C ASN A 587 -37.17 38.89 14.14
N SER A 588 -36.23 39.32 14.99
CA SER A 588 -36.42 40.51 15.86
C SER A 588 -35.37 40.63 16.99
N GLN A 589 -34.64 41.75 16.98
CA GLN A 589 -34.32 42.60 18.15
C GLN A 589 -33.44 42.06 19.31
N THR A 590 -32.16 42.48 19.32
CA THR A 590 -31.43 42.97 20.52
C THR A 590 -32.00 44.33 20.98
N PRO A 591 -31.77 44.88 22.20
CA PRO A 591 -30.50 44.87 23.00
C PRO A 591 -30.73 44.97 24.56
N PRO A 592 -29.84 45.50 25.44
CA PRO A 592 -28.37 45.39 25.65
C PRO A 592 -27.93 45.11 27.14
N ASP A 593 -26.61 44.95 27.30
CA ASP A 593 -25.72 45.33 28.43
C ASP A 593 -25.81 44.69 29.84
N GLY A 594 -24.64 44.27 30.35
CA GLY A 594 -24.41 44.04 31.77
C GLY A 594 -23.02 43.48 32.12
N ALA A 595 -22.04 44.36 32.28
CA ALA A 595 -20.68 44.08 32.72
C ALA A 595 -20.59 43.45 34.14
N GLY A 596 -19.54 42.64 34.39
CA GLY A 596 -19.04 42.38 35.74
C GLY A 596 -18.20 41.11 35.93
N THR A 597 -16.87 41.25 35.92
CA THR A 597 -15.93 40.50 36.76
C THR A 597 -15.24 41.52 37.70
N PRO A 598 -14.44 41.17 38.74
CA PRO A 598 -13.95 39.85 39.18
C PRO A 598 -14.02 39.60 40.71
N GLY A 599 -13.70 38.37 41.16
CA GLY A 599 -13.43 38.11 42.57
C GLY A 599 -12.97 36.67 42.89
N ALA A 600 -11.68 36.50 43.16
CA ALA A 600 -11.08 35.39 43.93
C ALA A 600 -10.63 35.92 45.31
N PRO A 601 -9.95 35.19 46.23
CA PRO A 601 -9.83 33.74 46.50
C PRO A 601 -9.93 33.38 48.03
N GLY A 602 -9.83 32.09 48.38
CA GLY A 602 -9.45 31.60 49.73
C GLY A 602 -10.24 30.36 50.18
N GLY A 603 -9.70 29.32 50.84
CA GLY A 603 -8.37 29.02 51.38
C GLY A 603 -8.26 27.49 51.64
N ARG A 604 -7.05 26.92 51.54
CA ARG A 604 -6.15 26.50 52.64
C ARG A 604 -6.57 25.29 53.51
N GLY A 605 -5.71 24.27 53.45
CA GLY A 605 -5.22 23.48 54.60
C GLY A 605 -5.61 21.99 54.55
N GLY A 606 -4.72 21.00 54.68
CA GLY A 606 -3.27 21.00 54.89
C GLY A 606 -2.69 19.60 55.13
N ARG A 607 -1.42 19.44 54.77
CA ARG A 607 -0.30 18.66 55.38
C ARG A 607 -0.47 17.20 55.87
N GLY A 608 0.50 16.38 55.43
CA GLY A 608 1.15 15.29 56.21
C GLY A 608 1.64 14.14 55.29
N GLN A 609 2.86 14.19 54.74
CA GLN A 609 4.14 13.57 55.22
C GLN A 609 4.27 12.04 55.06
N GLY A 610 5.40 11.64 54.44
CA GLY A 610 6.06 10.31 54.49
C GLY A 610 5.69 9.42 53.29
N GLY A 611 6.58 8.94 52.41
CA GLY A 611 7.97 8.55 52.58
C GLY A 611 8.07 7.01 52.50
N GLY A 612 8.48 6.46 51.36
CA GLY A 612 8.72 5.02 51.17
C GLY A 612 8.93 4.65 49.69
N GLN A 613 10.03 3.94 49.40
CA GLN A 613 10.59 3.59 48.10
C GLN A 613 9.69 2.76 47.15
N PRO A 614 10.03 2.71 45.84
CA PRO A 614 9.40 1.81 44.87
C PRO A 614 10.01 0.40 44.93
N GLU A 615 9.16 -0.62 44.73
CA GLU A 615 9.56 -2.00 44.49
C GLU A 615 9.85 -2.23 43.01
N ASN A 616 10.87 -3.07 42.78
CA ASN A 616 11.38 -3.52 41.49
C ASN A 616 10.42 -4.49 40.80
N GLY A 617 10.36 -4.42 39.48
CA GLY A 617 9.87 -5.48 38.61
C GLY A 617 10.61 -5.39 37.28
N GLU A 618 11.53 -6.32 37.07
CA GLU A 618 12.45 -6.43 35.94
C GLU A 618 11.73 -6.79 34.63
N SER A 619 12.14 -6.17 33.52
CA SER A 619 11.92 -6.65 32.15
C SER A 619 13.28 -7.03 31.57
N PRO A 620 13.48 -8.24 31.00
CA PRO A 620 14.77 -8.63 30.46
C PRO A 620 14.98 -8.03 29.07
N ALA A 621 16.11 -7.34 28.90
CA ALA A 621 16.69 -7.03 27.61
C ALA A 621 17.38 -8.28 27.06
N GLU A 622 16.98 -8.75 25.88
CA GLU A 622 17.77 -9.71 25.12
C GLU A 622 18.68 -8.98 24.13
N THR A 623 19.97 -9.14 24.38
CA THR A 623 21.09 -8.78 23.52
C THR A 623 21.18 -9.73 22.33
N PHE A 624 21.09 -9.23 21.11
CA PHE A 624 21.59 -9.94 19.93
C PHE A 624 23.05 -9.56 19.70
N ALA A 625 23.92 -10.55 19.87
CA ALA A 625 25.32 -10.50 19.51
C ALA A 625 25.48 -11.00 18.06
N GLU A 626 26.33 -10.29 17.31
CA GLU A 626 26.83 -10.64 15.99
C GLU A 626 27.39 -12.08 15.93
N THR A 627 27.11 -12.79 14.83
CA THR A 627 28.10 -13.70 14.24
C THR A 627 28.11 -13.57 12.72
N SER A 628 29.31 -13.26 12.25
CA SER A 628 29.83 -13.02 10.91
C SER A 628 29.93 -14.26 10.01
N ASP A 629 29.97 -13.97 8.71
CA ASP A 629 30.75 -14.63 7.64
C ASP A 629 30.44 -16.09 7.24
N ALA A 630 29.83 -16.23 6.06
CA ALA A 630 30.15 -17.32 5.14
C ALA A 630 29.95 -16.87 3.68
N GLU A 631 31.05 -16.62 2.95
CA GLU A 631 31.05 -16.59 1.48
C GLU A 631 31.31 -18.00 0.86
N PRO A 632 31.48 -18.19 -0.48
CA PRO A 632 30.62 -19.09 -1.25
C PRO A 632 31.39 -20.32 -1.76
N LEU A 633 30.67 -21.36 -2.22
CA LEU A 633 31.28 -22.49 -2.92
C LEU A 633 31.09 -22.38 -4.43
N SER A 634 32.19 -22.22 -5.13
CA SER A 634 32.33 -22.36 -6.60
C SER A 634 32.44 -23.84 -7.02
N PRO A 635 32.23 -24.18 -8.31
CA PRO A 635 31.74 -25.49 -8.74
C PRO A 635 32.85 -26.50 -9.11
N SER A 636 32.48 -27.79 -9.10
CA SER A 636 33.17 -28.87 -9.83
C SER A 636 32.19 -29.95 -10.28
#